data_AF-A0A1S4CXF0-F1
#
_entry.id   AF-A0A1S4CXF0-F1
#
_cell.length_a   1.000
_cell.length_b   1.000
_cell.length_c   1.000
_cell.angle_alpha   90.00
_cell.angle_beta   90.00
_cell.angle_gamma   90.00
#
_symmetry.space_group_name_H-M   'P 1'
#
loop_
_entity.id
_entity.type
_entity.pdbx_description
1 polymer ?
#
loop_
_entity_poly.entity_id
_entity_poly.type
_entity_poly.pdbx_seq_one_letter_code
_entity_poly.pdbx_strand_id
1 'polypeptide(L)'
;MAIDQNVEELLIMGDSDLIIQQAQEEWETRDVKLIPYKKHVEDLSKRFKLIEFRYIPRCHNELADTLATLASMLPYPGNAHIDPLEIQIGERHGYCNTIEASPNTQPWYHDIKKFLKTQEYPDQASGDQKRTVRRHAS
;
A
#
# COMPACT_ATOMS: atom_id res chain seq x y z
N MET A 1 13.98 -19.67 10.96
CA MET A 1 13.77 -18.20 10.93
C MET A 1 15.02 -17.51 11.45
N ALA A 2 15.21 -16.19 11.24
CA ALA A 2 16.40 -15.47 11.74
C ALA A 2 16.65 -15.66 13.25
N ILE A 3 15.56 -15.79 14.00
CA ILE A 3 15.50 -16.16 15.40
C ILE A 3 16.25 -17.47 15.72
N ASP A 4 16.16 -18.47 14.84
CA ASP A 4 16.79 -19.79 15.03
C ASP A 4 18.25 -19.79 14.55
N GLN A 5 18.72 -18.70 13.97
CA GLN A 5 20.05 -18.55 13.39
C GLN A 5 21.00 -17.73 14.26
N ASN A 6 20.66 -17.52 15.53
CA ASN A 6 21.47 -16.77 16.50
C ASN A 6 21.84 -15.35 16.02
N VAL A 7 20.95 -14.73 15.24
CA VAL A 7 21.06 -13.35 14.79
C VAL A 7 20.68 -12.43 15.94
N GLU A 8 21.56 -11.50 16.30
CA GLU A 8 21.33 -10.57 17.41
C GLU A 8 20.75 -9.22 16.95
N GLU A 9 21.09 -8.80 15.74
CA GLU A 9 20.69 -7.53 15.15
C GLU A 9 20.00 -7.77 13.80
N LEU A 10 18.86 -7.12 13.58
CA LEU A 10 18.05 -7.35 12.38
C LEU A 10 17.56 -6.04 11.77
N LEU A 11 17.86 -5.84 10.48
CA LEU A 11 17.26 -4.78 9.66
C LEU A 11 16.17 -5.40 8.77
N ILE A 12 14.92 -5.01 9.00
CA ILE A 12 13.76 -5.42 8.22
C ILE A 12 13.45 -4.33 7.20
N MET A 13 13.43 -4.70 5.93
CA MET A 13 13.08 -3.80 4.83
C MET A 13 11.78 -4.26 4.18
N GLY A 14 10.89 -3.32 3.91
CA GLY A 14 9.61 -3.60 3.25
C GLY A 14 9.11 -2.39 2.47
N ASP A 15 8.25 -2.64 1.49
CA ASP A 15 7.67 -1.63 0.60
C ASP A 15 6.23 -1.23 0.98
N SER A 16 5.70 -1.82 2.05
CA SER A 16 4.45 -1.36 2.66
C SER A 16 4.74 -0.36 3.77
N ASP A 17 4.65 0.93 3.43
CA ASP A 17 4.86 2.02 4.39
C ASP A 17 3.95 1.87 5.61
N LEU A 18 2.67 1.55 5.40
CA LEU A 18 1.72 1.28 6.49
C LEU A 18 2.25 0.25 7.50
N ILE A 19 2.77 -0.89 7.03
CA ILE A 19 3.25 -1.96 7.91
C ILE A 19 4.56 -1.55 8.60
N ILE A 20 5.46 -0.86 7.88
CA ILE A 20 6.70 -0.35 8.46
C ILE A 20 6.40 0.64 9.60
N GLN A 21 5.52 1.62 9.37
CA GLN A 21 5.12 2.61 10.38
C GLN A 21 4.44 1.96 11.59
N GLN A 22 3.61 0.93 11.36
CA GLN A 22 2.98 0.18 12.47
C GLN A 22 3.97 -0.65 13.28
N ALA A 23 4.98 -1.23 12.63
CA ALA A 23 6.03 -2.00 13.28
C ALA A 23 7.02 -1.12 14.06
N GLN A 24 7.22 0.13 13.63
CA GLN A 24 7.97 1.16 14.36
C GLN A 24 7.19 1.78 15.51
N GLU A 25 5.93 1.35 15.74
CA GLU A 25 5.01 1.91 16.73
C GLU A 25 4.63 3.39 16.49
N GLU A 26 5.00 3.97 15.34
CA GLU A 26 4.61 5.34 14.98
C GLU A 26 3.09 5.41 14.70
N TRP A 27 2.53 4.34 14.13
CA TRP A 27 1.12 4.25 13.74
C TRP A 27 0.40 3.11 14.46
N GLU A 28 -0.87 3.34 14.83
CA GLU A 28 -1.74 2.32 15.40
C GLU A 28 -2.66 1.68 14.35
N THR A 29 -3.00 0.40 14.56
CA THR A 29 -4.05 -0.29 13.78
C THR A 29 -5.30 -0.48 14.63
N ARG A 30 -6.46 -0.11 14.07
CA ARG A 30 -7.78 -0.39 14.67
C ARG A 30 -8.46 -1.59 14.04
N ASP A 31 -7.85 -2.19 13.02
CA ASP A 31 -8.40 -3.37 12.36
C ASP A 31 -8.21 -4.59 13.26
N VAL A 32 -9.33 -5.16 13.70
CA VAL A 32 -9.39 -6.36 14.56
C VAL A 32 -8.62 -7.55 13.97
N LYS A 33 -8.48 -7.63 12.65
CA LYS A 33 -7.73 -8.69 11.97
C LYS A 33 -6.22 -8.46 12.05
N LEU A 34 -5.76 -7.21 12.13
CA LEU A 34 -4.34 -6.84 12.14
C LEU A 34 -3.75 -6.71 13.55
N ILE A 35 -4.57 -6.40 14.56
CA ILE A 35 -4.13 -6.31 15.97
C ILE A 35 -3.33 -7.54 16.42
N PRO A 36 -3.75 -8.80 16.14
CA PRO A 36 -2.97 -9.97 16.54
C PRO A 36 -1.59 -10.03 15.89
N TYR A 37 -1.46 -9.61 14.63
CA TYR A 37 -0.18 -9.60 13.91
C TYR A 37 0.76 -8.52 14.44
N LYS A 38 0.25 -7.31 14.74
CA LYS A 38 1.04 -6.24 15.35
C LYS A 38 1.66 -6.73 16.67
N LYS A 39 0.83 -7.29 17.56
CA LYS A 39 1.29 -7.86 18.83
C LYS A 39 2.33 -8.95 18.64
N HIS A 40 2.15 -9.81 17.63
CA HIS A 40 3.12 -10.85 17.33
C HIS A 40 4.46 -10.29 16.86
N VAL A 41 4.46 -9.26 16.02
CA VAL A 41 5.69 -8.56 15.60
C VAL A 41 6.38 -7.94 16.80
N GLU A 42 5.65 -7.25 17.70
CA GLU A 42 6.19 -6.68 18.94
C GLU A 42 6.85 -7.75 19.83
N ASP A 43 6.22 -8.92 19.98
CA ASP A 43 6.76 -10.03 20.78
C ASP A 43 8.00 -10.67 20.14
N LEU A 44 8.07 -10.74 18.81
CA LEU A 44 9.26 -11.21 18.10
C LEU A 44 10.40 -10.19 18.18
N SER A 45 10.10 -8.90 18.08
CA SER A 45 11.08 -7.81 18.18
C SER A 45 11.87 -7.86 19.48
N LYS A 46 11.22 -8.20 20.61
CA LYS A 46 11.86 -8.34 21.93
C LYS A 46 12.93 -9.43 21.99
N ARG A 47 12.98 -10.33 21.01
CA ARG A 47 13.96 -11.44 20.96
C ARG A 47 15.30 -11.03 20.36
N PHE A 48 15.36 -9.87 19.71
CA PHE A 48 16.57 -9.32 19.12
C PHE A 48 17.14 -8.23 20.03
N LYS A 49 18.48 -8.05 20.02
CA LYS A 49 19.14 -6.96 20.76
C LYS A 49 18.87 -5.61 20.09
N LEU A 50 18.88 -5.61 18.75
CA LEU A 50 18.56 -4.45 17.93
C LEU A 50 17.69 -4.90 16.77
N ILE A 51 16.60 -4.18 16.53
CA ILE A 51 15.76 -4.36 15.37
C ILE A 51 15.43 -3.01 14.77
N GLU A 52 15.61 -2.87 13.46
CA GLU A 52 15.27 -1.68 12.71
C GLU A 52 14.30 -2.04 11.59
N PHE A 53 13.30 -1.20 11.39
CA PHE A 53 12.39 -1.30 10.26
C PHE A 53 12.65 -0.15 9.30
N ARG A 54 12.69 -0.43 8.00
CA ARG A 54 12.96 0.56 6.97
C ARG A 54 12.04 0.39 5.78
N TYR A 55 11.38 1.48 5.40
CA TYR A 55 10.67 1.54 4.14
C TYR A 55 11.66 1.59 2.97
N ILE A 56 11.39 0.78 1.94
CA ILE A 56 12.08 0.83 0.66
C ILE A 56 11.06 0.92 -0.49
N PRO A 57 11.34 1.68 -1.56
CA PRO A 57 10.50 1.63 -2.75
C PRO A 57 10.34 0.21 -3.28
N ARG A 58 9.17 -0.11 -3.85
CA ARG A 58 8.84 -1.42 -4.41
C ARG A 58 9.88 -1.95 -5.41
N CYS A 59 10.48 -1.07 -6.23
CA CYS A 59 11.54 -1.45 -7.16
C CYS A 59 12.82 -1.99 -6.48
N HIS A 60 13.00 -1.74 -5.19
CA HIS A 60 14.08 -2.29 -4.38
C HIS A 60 13.65 -3.53 -3.56
N ASN A 61 12.36 -3.88 -3.56
CA ASN A 61 11.82 -5.07 -2.87
C ASN A 61 11.48 -6.22 -3.84
N GLU A 62 12.04 -6.19 -5.06
CA GLU A 62 11.67 -7.09 -6.17
C GLU A 62 11.78 -8.58 -5.80
N LEU A 63 12.78 -8.95 -4.99
CA LEU A 63 12.96 -10.33 -4.57
C LEU A 63 11.81 -10.81 -3.68
N ALA A 64 11.43 -10.03 -2.67
CA ALA A 64 10.31 -10.40 -1.79
C ALA A 64 8.98 -10.43 -2.56
N ASP A 65 8.78 -9.46 -3.45
CA ASP A 65 7.62 -9.37 -4.33
C ASP A 65 7.49 -10.58 -5.27
N THR A 66 8.61 -10.98 -5.88
CA THR A 66 8.66 -12.15 -6.77
C THR A 66 8.31 -13.41 -5.99
N LEU A 67 8.85 -13.57 -4.79
CA LEU A 67 8.55 -14.71 -3.92
C LEU A 67 7.08 -14.72 -3.49
N ALA A 68 6.52 -13.57 -3.09
CA ALA A 68 5.11 -13.46 -2.73
C ALA A 68 4.18 -13.77 -3.92
N THR A 69 4.56 -13.33 -5.12
CA THR A 69 3.84 -13.64 -6.36
C THR A 69 3.91 -15.12 -6.71
N LEU A 70 5.08 -15.75 -6.59
CA LEU A 70 5.21 -17.19 -6.80
C LEU A 70 4.39 -17.98 -5.79
N ALA A 71 4.41 -17.58 -4.52
CA ALA A 71 3.65 -18.22 -3.46
C ALA A 71 2.13 -18.10 -3.68
N SER A 72 1.64 -16.97 -4.21
CA SER A 72 0.21 -16.78 -4.50
C SER A 72 -0.27 -17.59 -5.72
N MET A 73 0.63 -17.96 -6.63
CA MET A 73 0.34 -18.83 -7.76
C MET A 73 0.28 -20.31 -7.38
N LEU A 74 0.84 -20.70 -6.22
CA LEU A 74 0.82 -22.10 -5.81
C LEU A 74 -0.61 -22.52 -5.43
N PRO A 75 -1.11 -23.64 -5.97
CA PRO A 75 -2.41 -24.16 -5.58
C PRO A 75 -2.37 -24.54 -4.10
N TYR A 76 -3.34 -24.06 -3.33
CA TYR A 76 -3.47 -24.41 -1.93
C TYR A 76 -3.77 -25.92 -1.81
N PRO A 77 -2.96 -26.71 -1.10
CA PRO A 77 -3.07 -28.17 -1.09
C PRO A 77 -4.20 -28.72 -0.20
N GLY A 78 -4.93 -27.85 0.50
CA GLY A 78 -6.04 -28.26 1.37
C GLY A 78 -7.40 -28.09 0.68
N ASN A 79 -8.32 -29.01 0.99
CA ASN A 79 -9.75 -28.89 0.69
C ASN A 79 -10.42 -27.72 1.47
N ALA A 80 -9.64 -26.80 2.02
CA ALA A 80 -10.16 -25.63 2.69
C ALA A 80 -10.72 -24.72 1.61
N HIS A 81 -12.03 -24.52 1.65
CA HIS A 81 -12.68 -23.47 0.90
C HIS A 81 -12.11 -22.14 1.39
N ILE A 82 -11.18 -21.57 0.62
CA ILE A 82 -10.77 -20.19 0.81
C ILE A 82 -11.87 -19.40 0.12
N ASP A 83 -12.78 -18.83 0.90
CA ASP A 83 -13.75 -17.86 0.37
C ASP A 83 -12.94 -16.76 -0.32
N PRO A 84 -13.08 -16.60 -1.65
CA PRO A 84 -12.44 -15.50 -2.34
C PRO A 84 -12.89 -14.21 -1.66
N LEU A 85 -11.94 -13.31 -1.37
CA LEU A 85 -12.31 -11.97 -0.94
C LEU A 85 -13.03 -11.30 -2.11
N GLU A 86 -14.35 -11.27 -2.07
CA GLU A 86 -15.15 -10.48 -3.01
C GLU A 86 -14.91 -9.00 -2.72
N ILE A 87 -14.00 -8.41 -3.48
CA ILE A 87 -13.79 -6.97 -3.48
C ILE A 87 -14.94 -6.36 -4.30
N GLN A 88 -15.99 -5.95 -3.61
CA GLN A 88 -17.03 -5.14 -4.23
C GLN A 88 -16.47 -3.74 -4.47
N ILE A 89 -16.26 -3.40 -5.74
CA ILE A 89 -15.94 -2.03 -6.14
C ILE A 89 -17.21 -1.21 -5.98
N GLY A 90 -17.37 -0.56 -4.83
CA GLY A 90 -18.48 0.34 -4.59
C GLY A 90 -18.39 1.58 -5.50
N GLU A 91 -19.50 2.00 -6.09
CA GLU A 91 -19.55 3.24 -6.90
C GLU A 91 -19.18 4.49 -6.08
N ARG A 92 -19.28 4.42 -4.75
CA ARG A 92 -18.79 5.45 -3.84
C ARG A 92 -17.39 5.11 -3.36
N HIS A 93 -16.46 6.01 -3.69
CA HIS A 93 -15.15 6.05 -3.09
C HIS A 93 -15.30 6.13 -1.57
N GLY A 94 -14.67 5.20 -0.83
CA GLY A 94 -14.50 5.34 0.62
C GLY A 94 -13.92 6.73 0.91
N TYR A 95 -14.45 7.41 1.93
CA TYR A 95 -14.14 8.79 2.28
C TYR A 95 -12.66 9.13 2.08
N CYS A 96 -12.33 9.80 0.98
CA CYS A 96 -11.02 10.39 0.79
C CYS A 96 -10.95 11.56 1.78
N ASN A 97 -9.99 11.54 2.70
CA ASN A 97 -9.74 12.69 3.57
C ASN A 97 -9.64 13.94 2.70
N THR A 98 -10.58 14.87 2.89
CA THR A 98 -10.57 16.18 2.23
C THR A 98 -9.34 16.91 2.75
N ILE A 99 -8.24 16.88 2.00
CA ILE A 99 -7.17 17.86 2.20
C ILE A 99 -7.85 19.21 1.97
N GLU A 100 -7.84 20.08 2.98
CA GLU A 100 -8.43 21.42 2.90
C GLU A 100 -7.85 22.16 1.70
N ALA A 101 -8.57 22.11 0.58
CA ALA A 101 -8.21 22.87 -0.60
C ALA A 101 -8.49 24.34 -0.26
N SER A 102 -7.48 25.20 -0.45
CA SER A 102 -7.69 26.65 -0.36
C SER A 102 -8.87 27.03 -1.26
N PRO A 103 -9.74 27.96 -0.83
CA PRO A 103 -11.06 28.20 -1.45
C PRO A 103 -11.06 28.52 -2.95
N ASN A 104 -9.89 28.83 -3.53
CA ASN A 104 -9.72 29.17 -4.94
C ASN A 104 -8.89 28.17 -5.76
N THR A 105 -8.53 27.01 -5.21
CA THR A 105 -7.71 26.00 -5.92
C THR A 105 -8.60 24.83 -6.33
N GLN A 106 -8.81 24.67 -7.64
CA GLN A 106 -9.44 23.46 -8.17
C GLN A 106 -8.61 22.23 -7.75
N PRO A 107 -9.25 21.12 -7.34
CA PRO A 107 -8.53 19.90 -7.00
C PRO A 107 -7.64 19.44 -8.14
N TRP A 108 -6.49 18.85 -7.84
CA TRP A 108 -5.53 18.36 -8.86
C TRP A 108 -6.15 17.38 -9.87
N TYR A 109 -7.24 16.69 -9.48
CA TYR A 109 -7.96 15.74 -10.34
C TYR A 109 -9.07 16.37 -11.19
N HIS A 110 -9.31 17.69 -11.09
CA HIS A 110 -10.40 18.38 -11.78
C HIS A 110 -10.38 18.13 -13.29
N ASP A 111 -9.21 18.30 -13.92
CA ASP A 111 -9.07 18.17 -15.37
C ASP A 111 -9.19 16.72 -15.84
N ILE A 112 -8.75 15.77 -15.02
CA ILE A 112 -8.92 14.33 -15.26
C ILE A 112 -10.41 13.97 -15.20
N LYS A 113 -11.12 14.46 -14.19
CA LYS A 113 -12.56 14.24 -14.03
C LYS A 113 -13.39 14.89 -15.15
N LYS A 114 -12.99 16.07 -15.63
CA LYS A 114 -13.62 16.73 -16.78
C LYS A 114 -13.39 15.90 -18.05
N PHE A 115 -12.15 15.48 -18.31
CA PHE A 115 -11.80 14.65 -19.46
C PHE A 115 -12.56 13.32 -19.48
N LEU A 116 -12.68 12.63 -18.34
CA LEU A 116 -13.44 11.38 -18.26
C LEU A 116 -14.93 11.56 -18.58
N LYS A 117 -15.52 12.73 -18.26
CA LYS A 117 -16.94 13.01 -18.49
C LYS A 117 -17.25 13.52 -19.88
N THR A 118 -16.45 14.46 -20.40
CA THR A 118 -16.75 15.17 -21.65
C THR A 118 -15.78 14.84 -22.78
N GLN A 119 -14.71 14.10 -22.52
CA GLN A 119 -13.59 13.85 -23.45
C GLN A 119 -12.87 15.13 -23.91
N GLU A 120 -13.03 16.23 -23.17
CA GLU A 120 -12.45 17.53 -23.48
C GLU A 120 -11.27 17.86 -22.55
N TYR A 121 -10.30 18.59 -23.10
CA TYR A 121 -9.15 19.11 -22.36
C TYR A 121 -9.40 20.56 -21.90
N PRO A 122 -8.64 21.07 -20.91
CA PRO A 122 -8.64 22.49 -20.61
C PRO A 122 -8.22 23.34 -21.82
N ASP A 123 -8.85 24.50 -22.00
CA ASP A 123 -8.72 25.34 -23.20
C ASP A 123 -7.28 25.80 -23.47
N GLN A 124 -6.47 25.94 -22.42
CA GLN A 124 -5.06 26.35 -22.48
C GLN A 124 -4.08 25.19 -22.22
N ALA A 125 -4.53 23.93 -22.24
CA ALA A 125 -3.66 22.80 -21.92
C ALA A 125 -2.59 22.58 -22.99
N SER A 126 -1.32 22.54 -22.57
CA SER A 126 -0.19 22.16 -23.41
C SER A 126 -0.27 20.68 -23.85
N GLY A 127 0.48 20.31 -24.88
CA GLY A 127 0.55 18.91 -25.35
C GLY A 127 0.92 17.92 -24.23
N ASP A 128 1.85 18.32 -23.35
CA ASP A 128 2.28 17.51 -22.22
C ASP A 128 1.19 17.40 -21.15
N GLN A 129 0.47 18.49 -20.85
CA GLN A 129 -0.67 18.46 -19.92
C GLN A 129 -1.78 17.53 -20.43
N LYS A 130 -2.09 17.57 -21.73
CA LYS A 130 -3.05 16.64 -22.36
C LYS A 130 -2.58 15.19 -22.33
N ARG A 131 -1.27 14.92 -22.41
CA ARG A 131 -0.70 13.57 -22.28
C ARG A 131 -0.81 13.07 -20.83
N THR A 132 -0.49 13.92 -19.86
CA THR A 132 -0.60 13.63 -18.42
C THR A 132 -2.05 13.31 -18.04
N VAL A 133 -3.01 14.13 -18.48
CA VAL A 133 -4.45 13.88 -18.24
C VAL A 133 -4.87 12.51 -18.80
N ARG A 134 -4.49 12.17 -20.04
CA ARG A 134 -4.78 10.85 -20.63
C ARG A 134 -4.18 9.69 -19.83
N ARG A 135 -2.94 9.84 -19.38
CA ARG A 135 -2.23 8.81 -18.60
C ARG A 135 -2.90 8.54 -17.25
N HIS A 136 -3.43 9.57 -16.60
CA HIS A 136 -4.13 9.42 -15.32
C HIS A 136 -5.61 9.03 -15.46
N ALA A 137 -6.19 9.18 -16.64
CA ALA A 137 -7.57 8.79 -16.95
C ALA A 137 -7.69 7.34 -17.49
N SER A 138 -6.57 6.66 -17.74
CA SER A 138 -6.49 5.25 -18.18
C SER A 138 -6.34 4.33 -16.97
#